data_AF-A0A844SXZ2-F1
#
_entry.id   AF-A0A844SXZ2-F1
#
_cell.length_a   1.000
_cell.length_b   1.000
_cell.length_c   1.000
_cell.angle_alpha   90.00
_cell.angle_beta   90.00
_cell.angle_gamma   90.00
#
_symmetry.space_group_name_H-M   'P 1'
#
loop_
_entity.id
_entity.type
_entity.pdbx_description
1 polymer ?
#
loop_
_entity_poly.entity_id
_entity_poly.type
_entity_poly.pdbx_seq_one_letter_code
_entity_poly.pdbx_strand_id
1 'polypeptide(L)'
;MSDTPSEAPVKSILPKWVRGPQDFVGGLAMMAVALFALWASSDLQGMHGFSFGAGTAPRMFAVLLLLLGGGVALMGVLQAGPHIAAYSWRGPLFVSAAIVFFALAIRPLGLVVSAFAAFMIAAMGSQETKLVEAVIVGACLTLGCALLFPYVLGLPMPMFPRFLIQ
;
A
#
# COMPACT_ATOMS: atom_id res chain seq x y z
N MET A 1 -13.11 34.76 33.88
CA MET A 1 -13.70 33.44 34.17
C MET A 1 -13.18 32.50 33.09
N SER A 2 -12.23 31.65 33.47
CA SER A 2 -11.47 30.75 32.59
C SER A 2 -12.23 29.43 32.45
N ASP A 3 -12.97 29.27 31.36
CA ASP A 3 -13.53 27.99 30.98
C ASP A 3 -12.42 27.15 30.34
N THR A 4 -11.62 26.49 31.17
CA THR A 4 -10.78 25.36 30.72
C THR A 4 -11.68 24.13 30.62
N PRO A 5 -11.95 23.58 29.42
CA PRO A 5 -12.66 22.32 29.29
C PRO A 5 -11.82 21.26 29.96
N SER A 6 -12.38 20.61 30.98
CA SER A 6 -11.79 19.48 31.66
C SER A 6 -11.59 18.37 30.64
N GLU A 7 -10.35 18.17 30.17
CA GLU A 7 -9.99 17.03 29.34
C GLU A 7 -10.21 15.77 30.16
N ALA A 8 -11.29 15.05 29.86
CA ALA A 8 -11.58 13.77 30.45
C ALA A 8 -10.37 12.84 30.27
N PRO A 9 -9.94 12.11 31.31
CA PRO A 9 -8.79 11.22 31.22
C PRO A 9 -9.10 10.10 30.23
N VAL A 10 -8.58 10.23 29.01
CA VAL A 10 -8.63 9.18 27.99
C VAL A 10 -7.85 8.01 28.55
N LYS A 11 -8.59 6.98 28.97
CA LYS A 11 -8.04 5.75 29.57
C LYS A 11 -7.11 5.09 28.56
N SER A 12 -5.80 5.29 28.74
CA SER A 12 -4.77 4.57 27.99
C SER A 12 -4.92 3.07 28.28
N ILE A 13 -5.41 2.34 27.28
CA ILE A 13 -5.56 0.88 27.26
C ILE A 13 -4.21 0.17 27.05
N LEU A 14 -3.10 0.90 26.93
CA LEU A 14 -1.77 0.37 26.69
C LEU A 14 -0.95 0.27 27.99
N PRO A 15 -0.06 -0.72 28.10
CA PRO A 15 0.79 -0.91 29.28
C PRO A 15 1.65 0.33 29.53
N LYS A 16 1.92 0.65 30.80
CA LYS A 16 2.65 1.86 31.27
C LYS A 16 4.06 2.05 30.65
N TRP A 17 4.59 1.06 29.95
CA TRP A 17 5.90 1.12 29.29
C TRP A 17 5.85 1.72 27.87
N VAL A 18 4.67 1.79 27.25
CA VAL A 18 4.48 2.43 25.93
C VAL A 18 4.28 3.92 26.12
N ARG A 19 5.29 4.71 25.77
CA ARG A 19 5.29 6.17 25.93
C ARG A 19 4.66 6.89 24.73
N GLY A 20 4.74 6.30 23.54
CA GLY A 20 4.18 6.77 22.27
C GLY A 20 3.21 5.74 21.70
N PRO A 21 1.92 5.79 22.08
CA PRO A 21 0.94 4.76 21.69
C PRO A 21 0.70 4.73 20.18
N GLN A 22 0.78 5.88 19.50
CA GLN A 22 0.62 5.96 18.05
C GLN A 22 1.76 5.26 17.29
N ASP A 23 3.01 5.53 17.66
CA ASP A 23 4.18 4.95 16.99
C ASP A 23 4.28 3.44 17.27
N PHE A 24 3.95 3.03 18.50
CA PHE A 24 3.93 1.61 18.85
C PHE A 24 2.88 0.84 18.04
N VAL A 25 1.63 1.34 17.99
CA VAL A 25 0.54 0.70 17.25
C VAL A 25 0.79 0.77 15.74
N GLY A 26 1.29 1.90 15.23
CA GLY A 26 1.64 2.06 13.81
C GLY A 26 2.76 1.11 13.38
N GLY A 27 3.82 1.00 14.19
CA GLY A 27 4.91 0.05 13.97
C GLY A 27 4.43 -1.40 14.01
N LEU A 28 3.59 -1.77 14.99
CA LEU A 28 3.02 -3.11 15.08
C LEU A 28 2.11 -3.43 13.88
N ALA A 29 1.31 -2.47 13.42
CA ALA A 29 0.49 -2.63 12.22
C ALA A 29 1.34 -2.83 10.97
N MET A 30 2.42 -2.06 10.80
CA MET A 30 3.39 -2.26 9.70
C MET A 30 4.03 -3.63 9.75
N MET A 31 4.43 -4.11 10.93
CA MET A 31 4.98 -5.45 11.11
C MET A 31 3.96 -6.54 10.76
N ALA A 32 2.69 -6.38 11.17
CA ALA A 32 1.64 -7.34 10.86
C ALA A 32 1.39 -7.43 9.34
N VAL A 33 1.32 -6.30 8.64
CA VAL A 33 1.19 -6.27 7.17
C VAL A 33 2.41 -6.89 6.50
N ALA A 34 3.61 -6.62 6.99
CA ALA A 34 4.84 -7.20 6.46
C ALA A 34 4.88 -8.73 6.61
N LEU A 35 4.51 -9.25 7.78
CA LEU A 35 4.42 -10.70 8.01
C LEU A 35 3.37 -11.35 7.12
N PHE A 36 2.20 -10.72 6.98
CA PHE A 36 1.17 -11.19 6.05
C PHE A 36 1.69 -11.21 4.61
N ALA A 37 2.42 -10.18 4.16
CA ALA A 37 3.01 -10.13 2.84
C ALA A 37 4.09 -11.21 2.63
N LEU A 38 4.93 -11.49 3.63
CA LEU A 38 5.91 -12.58 3.59
C LEU A 38 5.24 -13.95 3.49
N TRP A 39 4.16 -14.16 4.25
CA TRP A 39 3.37 -15.38 4.20
C TRP A 39 2.67 -15.53 2.84
N ALA A 40 1.96 -14.50 2.37
CA ALA A 40 1.26 -14.51 1.09
C ALA A 40 2.20 -14.65 -0.11
N SER A 41 3.45 -14.17 0.01
CA SER A 41 4.47 -14.33 -1.03
C SER A 41 5.32 -15.59 -0.90
N SER A 42 5.07 -16.45 0.09
CA SER A 42 5.86 -17.66 0.34
C SER A 42 5.75 -18.70 -0.79
N ASP A 43 4.60 -18.77 -1.46
CA ASP A 43 4.38 -19.66 -2.61
C ASP A 43 5.00 -19.15 -3.93
N LEU A 44 5.49 -17.91 -3.99
CA LEU A 44 6.12 -17.38 -5.19
C LEU A 44 7.59 -17.81 -5.32
N GLN A 45 8.04 -18.10 -6.53
CA GLN A 45 9.43 -18.43 -6.80
C GLN A 45 10.36 -17.27 -6.40
N GLY A 46 11.38 -17.61 -5.61
CA GLY A 46 12.41 -16.69 -5.15
C GLY A 46 13.47 -16.42 -6.21
N MET A 47 14.60 -15.84 -5.78
CA MET A 47 15.71 -15.53 -6.68
C MET A 47 16.42 -16.84 -7.06
N HIS A 48 16.55 -17.10 -8.36
CA HIS A 48 17.34 -18.22 -8.88
C HIS A 48 18.60 -17.66 -9.56
N GLY A 49 19.74 -17.71 -8.86
CA GLY A 49 20.99 -17.09 -9.32
C GLY A 49 20.87 -15.57 -9.42
N PHE A 50 21.12 -15.01 -10.61
CA PHE A 50 20.95 -13.58 -10.90
C PHE A 50 19.56 -13.21 -11.47
N SER A 51 18.64 -14.17 -11.59
CA SER A 51 17.28 -13.91 -12.10
C SER A 51 16.33 -13.54 -10.96
N PHE A 52 15.70 -12.37 -11.07
CA PHE A 52 14.67 -11.93 -10.14
C PHE A 52 13.36 -12.67 -10.41
N GLY A 53 13.04 -13.67 -9.57
CA GLY A 53 11.74 -14.34 -9.59
C GLY A 53 10.61 -13.41 -9.12
N ALA A 54 9.37 -13.71 -9.47
CA ALA A 54 8.20 -12.88 -9.17
C ALA A 54 7.99 -12.60 -7.66
N GLY A 55 8.49 -13.48 -6.78
CA GLY A 55 8.40 -13.32 -5.32
C GLY A 55 9.52 -12.49 -4.68
N THR A 56 10.59 -12.16 -5.42
CA THR A 56 11.79 -11.50 -4.87
C THR A 56 11.52 -10.06 -4.41
N ALA A 57 10.95 -9.23 -5.29
CA ALA A 57 10.63 -7.85 -4.96
C ALA A 57 9.61 -7.75 -3.80
N PRO A 58 8.47 -8.48 -3.80
CA PRO A 58 7.54 -8.49 -2.67
C PRO A 58 8.21 -8.85 -1.34
N ARG A 59 9.06 -9.88 -1.32
CA ARG A 59 9.76 -10.31 -0.09
C ARG A 59 10.77 -9.28 0.40
N MET A 60 11.57 -8.68 -0.49
CA MET A 60 12.53 -7.65 -0.09
C MET A 60 11.83 -6.44 0.54
N PHE A 61 10.76 -5.94 -0.09
CA PHE A 61 9.99 -4.84 0.46
C PHE A 61 9.29 -5.21 1.78
N ALA A 62 8.79 -6.44 1.90
CA ALA A 62 8.18 -6.91 3.14
C ALA A 62 9.19 -7.03 4.29
N VAL A 63 10.40 -7.55 4.05
CA VAL A 63 11.47 -7.58 5.07
C VAL A 63 11.86 -6.15 5.47
N LEU A 64 12.03 -5.25 4.51
CA LEU A 64 12.36 -3.85 4.80
C LEU A 64 11.26 -3.18 5.63
N LEU A 65 9.98 -3.40 5.28
CA LEU A 65 8.83 -2.89 6.01
C LEU A 65 8.77 -3.48 7.44
N LEU A 66 9.10 -4.76 7.60
CA LEU A 66 9.16 -5.42 8.92
C LEU A 66 10.22 -4.77 9.81
N LEU A 67 11.41 -4.50 9.28
CA LEU A 67 12.49 -3.84 10.00
C LEU A 67 12.14 -2.39 10.35
N LEU A 68 11.59 -1.63 9.39
CA LEU A 68 11.15 -0.26 9.63
C LEU A 68 10.03 -0.22 10.69
N GLY A 69 9.04 -1.11 10.58
CA GLY A 69 7.94 -1.24 11.54
C GLY A 69 8.43 -1.58 12.95
N GLY A 70 9.41 -2.48 13.06
CA GLY A 70 10.07 -2.79 14.32
C GLY A 70 10.82 -1.58 14.91
N GLY A 71 11.52 -0.81 14.07
CA GLY A 71 12.17 0.43 14.47
C GLY A 71 11.19 1.50 14.98
N VAL A 72 10.06 1.68 14.30
CA VAL A 72 9.00 2.61 14.72
C VAL A 72 8.32 2.13 16.02
N ALA A 73 8.07 0.82 16.14
CA ALA A 73 7.52 0.26 17.37
C ALA A 73 8.45 0.46 18.57
N LEU A 74 9.76 0.29 18.37
CA LEU A 74 10.77 0.56 19.39
C LEU A 74 10.80 2.05 19.77
N MET A 75 10.68 2.96 18.80
CA MET A 75 10.56 4.40 19.07
C MET A 75 9.31 4.73 19.89
N GLY A 76 8.18 4.07 19.65
CA GLY A 76 6.95 4.24 20.45
C GLY A 76 7.06 3.74 21.90
N VAL A 77 8.06 2.91 22.21
CA VAL A 77 8.40 2.54 23.58
C VAL A 77 9.34 3.57 24.22
N LEU A 78 10.38 3.97 23.49
CA LEU A 78 11.46 4.81 24.02
C LEU A 78 11.03 6.28 24.17
N GLN A 79 10.26 6.80 23.22
CA GLN A 79 9.88 8.20 23.10
C GLN A 79 8.42 8.42 23.47
N ALA A 80 8.14 9.50 24.21
CA ALA A 80 6.77 9.94 24.47
C ALA A 80 6.17 10.54 23.19
N GLY A 81 5.01 10.02 22.79
CA GLY A 81 4.38 10.36 21.50
C GLY A 81 2.92 10.76 21.66
N PRO A 82 2.34 11.40 20.63
CA PRO A 82 0.94 11.83 20.63
C PRO A 82 -0.03 10.64 20.72
N HIS A 83 -1.26 10.94 21.13
CA HIS A 83 -2.35 9.97 21.18
C HIS A 83 -2.77 9.55 19.77
N ILE A 84 -3.32 8.33 19.65
CA ILE A 84 -3.73 7.72 18.39
C ILE A 84 -4.70 8.66 17.65
N ALA A 85 -4.25 9.20 16.51
CA ALA A 85 -5.07 10.04 15.65
C ALA A 85 -6.24 9.25 15.04
N ALA A 86 -7.34 9.96 14.73
CA ALA A 86 -8.50 9.35 14.09
C ALA A 86 -8.12 8.71 12.74
N TYR A 87 -8.42 7.42 12.61
CA TYR A 87 -8.07 6.65 11.41
C TYR A 87 -9.00 7.00 10.25
N SER A 88 -8.45 7.48 9.14
CA SER A 88 -9.22 7.77 7.92
C SER A 88 -9.42 6.51 7.09
N TRP A 89 -10.55 5.83 7.26
CA TRP A 89 -10.86 4.55 6.60
C TRP A 89 -11.06 4.65 5.07
N ARG A 90 -11.31 5.86 4.55
CA ARG A 90 -11.65 6.08 3.14
C ARG A 90 -10.49 5.67 2.21
N GLY A 91 -9.26 6.07 2.53
CA GLY A 91 -8.09 5.75 1.71
C GLY A 91 -7.89 4.24 1.51
N PRO A 92 -7.75 3.44 2.60
CA PRO A 92 -7.58 1.99 2.51
C PRO A 92 -8.70 1.27 1.75
N LEU A 93 -9.95 1.72 1.90
CA LEU A 93 -11.10 1.13 1.22
C LEU A 93 -11.02 1.32 -0.30
N PHE A 94 -10.73 2.54 -0.77
CA PHE A 94 -10.60 2.80 -2.20
C PHE A 94 -9.39 2.11 -2.83
N VAL A 95 -8.27 2.06 -2.11
CA VAL A 95 -7.06 1.35 -2.57
C VAL A 95 -7.32 -0.16 -2.69
N SER A 96 -7.96 -0.77 -1.69
CA SER A 96 -8.32 -2.19 -1.76
C SER A 96 -9.32 -2.49 -2.88
N ALA A 97 -10.33 -1.62 -3.07
CA ALA A 97 -11.27 -1.73 -4.19
C ALA A 97 -10.57 -1.63 -5.55
N ALA A 98 -9.60 -0.72 -5.71
CA ALA A 98 -8.79 -0.58 -6.92
C ALA A 98 -7.98 -1.85 -7.21
N ILE A 99 -7.36 -2.46 -6.19
CA ILE A 99 -6.59 -3.71 -6.33
C ILE A 99 -7.49 -4.85 -6.79
N VAL A 100 -8.67 -5.02 -6.16
CA VAL A 100 -9.64 -6.06 -6.53
C VAL A 100 -10.16 -5.83 -7.95
N PHE A 101 -10.49 -4.58 -8.30
CA PHE A 101 -10.89 -4.22 -9.65
C PHE A 101 -9.80 -4.57 -10.67
N PHE A 102 -8.54 -4.19 -10.41
CA PHE A 102 -7.41 -4.49 -11.28
C PHE A 102 -7.24 -6.00 -11.49
N ALA A 103 -7.28 -6.79 -10.41
CA ALA A 103 -7.11 -8.24 -10.46
C ALA A 103 -8.18 -8.93 -11.32
N LEU A 104 -9.42 -8.42 -11.32
CA LEU A 104 -10.51 -8.93 -12.14
C LEU A 104 -10.47 -8.39 -13.58
N ALA A 105 -10.09 -7.12 -13.75
CA ALA A 105 -10.09 -6.40 -15.02
C ALA A 105 -8.89 -6.72 -15.93
N ILE A 106 -7.75 -7.14 -15.37
CA ILE A 106 -6.51 -7.34 -16.12
C ILE A 106 -6.65 -8.38 -17.24
N ARG A 107 -7.40 -9.47 -17.02
CA ARG A 107 -7.61 -10.53 -18.02
C ARG A 107 -8.51 -10.11 -19.19
N PRO A 108 -9.68 -9.48 -18.98
CA PRO A 108 -10.56 -9.06 -20.08
C PRO A 108 -10.13 -7.74 -20.76
N LEU A 109 -9.71 -6.73 -19.99
CA LEU A 109 -9.50 -5.35 -20.48
C LEU A 109 -8.05 -5.05 -20.88
N GLY A 110 -7.11 -5.93 -20.54
CA GLY A 110 -5.68 -5.72 -20.78
C GLY A 110 -5.04 -4.76 -19.76
N LEU A 111 -3.71 -4.72 -19.77
CA LEU A 111 -2.93 -4.01 -18.75
C LEU A 111 -3.16 -2.50 -18.74
N VAL A 112 -3.21 -1.87 -19.92
CA VAL A 112 -3.32 -0.41 -20.07
C VAL A 112 -4.61 0.11 -19.44
N VAL A 113 -5.75 -0.47 -19.84
CA VAL A 113 -7.07 -0.01 -19.40
C VAL A 113 -7.31 -0.32 -17.93
N SER A 114 -6.94 -1.53 -17.49
CA SER A 114 -7.10 -1.94 -16.09
C SER A 114 -6.22 -1.12 -15.14
N ALA A 115 -4.96 -0.84 -15.51
CA ALA A 115 -4.05 -0.05 -14.68
C ALA A 115 -4.52 1.41 -14.54
N PHE A 116 -4.93 2.04 -15.65
CA PHE A 116 -5.45 3.40 -15.62
C PHE A 116 -6.72 3.50 -14.76
N ALA A 117 -7.69 2.60 -14.97
CA ALA A 117 -8.93 2.61 -14.20
C ALA A 117 -8.70 2.31 -12.72
N ALA A 118 -7.82 1.37 -12.37
CA ALA A 118 -7.45 1.09 -10.99
C ALA A 118 -6.78 2.30 -10.33
N PHE A 119 -5.88 3.01 -11.03
CA PHE A 119 -5.29 4.24 -10.53
C PHE A 119 -6.34 5.32 -10.26
N MET A 120 -7.30 5.50 -11.17
CA MET A 120 -8.40 6.46 -10.99
C MET A 120 -9.28 6.10 -9.78
N ILE A 121 -9.56 4.81 -9.57
CA ILE A 121 -10.31 4.33 -8.39
C ILE A 121 -9.53 4.61 -7.10
N ALA A 122 -8.22 4.36 -7.09
CA ALA A 122 -7.37 4.62 -5.94
C ALA A 122 -7.25 6.13 -5.64
N ALA A 123 -7.18 6.97 -6.68
CA ALA A 123 -7.11 8.43 -6.54
C ALA A 123 -8.34 8.98 -5.81
N MET A 124 -9.54 8.47 -6.07
CA MET A 124 -10.77 8.89 -5.36
C MET A 124 -10.75 8.61 -3.84
N GLY A 125 -9.79 7.83 -3.34
CA GLY A 125 -9.59 7.59 -1.91
C GLY A 125 -9.06 8.78 -1.13
N SER A 126 -8.42 9.75 -1.80
CA SER A 126 -7.89 10.96 -1.18
C SER A 126 -8.86 12.13 -1.32
N GLN A 127 -8.98 12.98 -0.29
CA GLN A 127 -9.82 14.19 -0.37
C GLN A 127 -9.12 15.35 -1.10
N GLU A 128 -7.80 15.24 -1.28
CA GLU A 128 -6.96 16.28 -1.90
C GLU A 128 -6.70 16.01 -3.39
N THR A 129 -7.35 15.02 -4.01
CA THR A 129 -7.07 14.67 -5.41
C THR A 129 -7.73 15.63 -6.38
N LYS A 130 -6.90 16.39 -7.08
CA LYS A 130 -7.30 17.12 -8.28
C LYS A 130 -7.38 16.15 -9.45
N LEU A 131 -8.56 16.02 -10.04
CA LEU A 131 -8.82 15.08 -11.14
C LEU A 131 -7.87 15.26 -12.32
N VAL A 132 -7.47 16.49 -12.64
CA VAL A 132 -6.55 16.76 -13.76
C VAL A 132 -5.14 16.23 -13.47
N GLU A 133 -4.61 16.48 -12.27
CA GLU A 133 -3.30 15.96 -11.86
C GLU A 133 -3.32 14.43 -11.80
N ALA A 134 -4.39 13.85 -11.24
CA ALA A 134 -4.57 12.41 -11.18
C ALA A 134 -4.63 11.77 -12.58
N VAL A 135 -5.34 12.37 -13.53
CA VAL A 135 -5.41 11.85 -14.91
C VAL A 135 -4.05 11.90 -15.59
N ILE A 136 -3.29 12.99 -15.46
CA ILE A 136 -1.95 13.13 -16.05
C ILE A 136 -0.99 12.10 -15.45
N VAL A 137 -0.95 11.99 -14.12
CA VAL A 137 -0.08 11.02 -13.44
C VAL A 137 -0.49 9.60 -13.77
N GLY A 138 -1.80 9.30 -13.75
CA GLY A 138 -2.34 8.00 -14.12
C GLY A 138 -2.01 7.62 -15.55
N ALA A 139 -2.10 8.56 -16.49
CA ALA A 139 -1.73 8.35 -17.88
C ALA A 139 -0.22 8.06 -18.01
N CYS A 140 0.65 8.90 -17.44
CA CYS A 140 2.10 8.69 -17.47
C CYS A 140 2.52 7.36 -16.85
N LEU A 141 1.93 6.99 -15.70
CA LEU A 141 2.24 5.76 -14.98
C LEU A 141 1.77 4.54 -15.78
N THR A 142 0.57 4.60 -16.37
CA THR A 142 0.04 3.56 -17.25
C THR A 142 0.93 3.37 -18.47
N LEU A 143 1.36 4.46 -19.11
CA LEU A 143 2.26 4.44 -20.26
C LEU A 143 3.62 3.84 -19.90
N GLY A 144 4.15 4.22 -18.73
CA GLY A 144 5.36 3.63 -18.16
C GLY A 144 5.23 2.13 -17.94
N CYS A 145 4.13 1.65 -17.34
CA CYS A 145 3.86 0.22 -17.19
C CYS A 145 3.72 -0.49 -18.54
N ALA A 146 2.98 0.11 -19.48
CA ALA A 146 2.77 -0.42 -20.83
C ALA A 146 4.07 -0.53 -21.64
N LEU A 147 5.10 0.28 -21.33
CA LEU A 147 6.44 0.17 -21.92
C LEU A 147 7.33 -0.80 -21.14
N LEU A 148 7.33 -0.73 -19.81
CA LEU A 148 8.17 -1.54 -18.93
C LEU A 148 7.93 -3.04 -19.14
N PHE A 149 6.68 -3.47 -19.22
CA PHE A 149 6.36 -4.89 -19.31
C PHE A 149 6.78 -5.58 -20.62
N PRO A 150 6.43 -5.06 -21.81
CA PRO A 150 6.86 -5.66 -23.07
C PRO A 150 8.35 -5.42 -23.36
N TYR A 151 8.88 -4.22 -23.12
CA TYR A 151 10.23 -3.86 -23.56
C TYR A 151 11.32 -4.16 -22.53
N VAL A 152 11.06 -3.94 -21.24
CA VAL A 152 12.09 -4.10 -20.20
C VAL A 152 12.06 -5.50 -19.59
N LEU A 153 10.86 -6.06 -19.36
CA LEU A 153 10.70 -7.36 -18.72
C LEU A 153 10.51 -8.52 -19.71
N GLY A 154 10.19 -8.25 -20.98
CA GLY A 154 9.99 -9.28 -22.01
C GLY A 154 8.88 -10.29 -21.70
N LEU A 155 7.99 -9.99 -20.75
CA LEU A 155 6.92 -10.88 -20.33
C LEU A 155 5.73 -10.75 -21.29
N PRO A 156 5.24 -11.85 -21.91
CA PRO A 156 4.09 -11.82 -22.81
C PRO A 156 2.80 -11.67 -22.01
N MET A 157 2.52 -10.44 -21.56
CA MET A 157 1.25 -10.09 -20.94
C MET A 157 0.27 -9.51 -21.97
N PRO A 158 -1.04 -9.78 -21.83
CA PRO A 158 -2.06 -9.23 -22.72
C PRO A 158 -2.11 -7.70 -22.57
N MET A 159 -1.39 -7.02 -23.46
CA MET A 159 -1.30 -5.56 -23.48
C MET A 159 -2.61 -4.93 -23.95
N PHE A 160 -3.28 -5.57 -24.91
CA PHE A 160 -4.53 -5.11 -25.50
C PHE A 160 -5.72 -5.97 -25.04
N PRO A 161 -6.91 -5.35 -24.88
CA PRO A 161 -8.14 -6.08 -24.59
C PRO A 161 -8.39 -7.13 -25.67
N ARG A 162 -8.78 -8.33 -25.26
CA ARG A 162 -9.06 -9.46 -26.17
C ARG A 162 -10.12 -9.14 -27.22
N PHE A 163 -10.94 -8.13 -26.97
CA PHE A 163 -11.98 -7.62 -27.87
C PHE A 163 -11.47 -6.89 -29.12
N LEU A 164 -10.18 -6.52 -29.19
CA LEU A 164 -9.58 -5.79 -30.34
C LEU A 164 -8.68 -6.68 -31.22
N ILE A 165 -8.46 -7.94 -30.84
CA ILE A 165 -7.56 -8.90 -31.53
C ILE A 165 -8.33 -10.13 -32.07
N GLN A 166 -9.65 -10.21 -31.85
CA GLN A 166 -10.54 -11.13 -32.60
C GLN A 166 -11.02 -10.48 -33.88
#